data_AF-A0A523XMU1-F1
#
_entry.id   AF-A0A523XMU1-F1
#
_cell.length_a   1.000
_cell.length_b   1.000
_cell.length_c   1.000
_cell.angle_alpha   90.00
_cell.angle_beta   90.00
_cell.angle_gamma   90.00
#
_symmetry.space_group_name_H-M   'P 1'
#
loop_
_entity.id
_entity.type
_entity.pdbx_description
1 polymer ?
#
loop_
_entity_poly.entity_id
_entity_poly.type
_entity_poly.pdbx_seq_one_letter_code
_entity_poly.pdbx_strand_id
1 'polypeptide(L)'
;MSVDRESMTKWLLIGLVSVMALCLIVACLCVGTTYFVSDFISAIGDALESAREILPTPTDEATPIPTGETTPETTPTTQPTESTSEYNLAEQTLRLLSSIEVPVNDPIELAKRFRGISDIPRVLVESADPIPVGSVQSFWAGDNDKNINFQVQAELVYATEHVYFWIEQGVKYDLNDVVALVDDFEGQTYPTNRAFFGSEWTPGVDGDPHIYILYARGLGFSTAGYFSSVDEFSPLVHVYSNGHEMFYLSADNVKLWDAFAYTVLAHEFQHMIHWALDRNEDTWLDEGFADLAAQLNGHGVGGADYIFALDPDVTLYNWSYEGEESGGHYGQAFLFMSYFLDRFGSDATQALVANPINGLDSVDQTLESLGLVDDETGEPITADDVYQDWAAALLVKDATVGDGRYAFHSYKPPSPVSVDEFGKCPIGEQSREVSQYGIDYIRFHCRGDYTLIFDGQSSAPVVPTEPHGGDFAFWTNRGNESDMTLTRAFDLREVEGPVNFDYWVWYDIEEGWDYVYLEVSTDGGETWQILKTPSGTDENPSGNSYGWAYTGYSGGRGAPAWILETVDLSDYAGQEVTLRFEY
;
A
#
# COMPACT_ATOMS: atom_id res chain seq x y z
N MET A 1 -78.49 -10.57 19.20
CA MET A 1 -77.44 -10.65 18.16
C MET A 1 -76.43 -11.68 18.62
N SER A 2 -76.62 -12.95 18.25
CA SER A 2 -75.65 -14.03 18.54
C SER A 2 -74.53 -13.94 17.53
N VAL A 3 -73.37 -13.43 17.97
CA VAL A 3 -72.14 -13.51 17.19
C VAL A 3 -71.75 -14.99 17.10
N ASP A 4 -71.55 -15.45 15.88
CA ASP A 4 -71.39 -16.85 15.51
C ASP A 4 -70.05 -17.38 16.05
N ARG A 5 -70.11 -18.08 17.18
CA ARG A 5 -68.94 -18.63 17.92
C ARG A 5 -68.10 -19.60 17.07
N GLU A 6 -68.67 -20.19 16.02
CA GLU A 6 -67.94 -21.05 15.09
C GLU A 6 -66.99 -20.27 14.16
N SER A 7 -67.33 -19.03 13.79
CA SER A 7 -66.50 -18.20 12.90
C SER A 7 -65.23 -17.73 13.61
N MET A 8 -65.35 -17.29 14.87
CA MET A 8 -64.22 -16.77 15.64
C MET A 8 -63.18 -17.85 15.97
N THR A 9 -63.65 -19.08 16.21
CA THR A 9 -62.79 -20.23 16.50
C THR A 9 -61.98 -20.67 15.27
N LYS A 10 -62.55 -20.56 14.06
CA LYS A 10 -61.86 -20.86 12.81
C LYS A 10 -60.76 -19.83 12.50
N TRP A 11 -61.01 -18.54 12.70
CA TRP A 11 -60.01 -17.50 12.49
C TRP A 11 -58.85 -17.54 13.51
N LEU A 12 -59.13 -17.91 14.76
CA LEU A 12 -58.08 -18.13 15.76
C LEU A 12 -57.19 -19.34 15.42
N LEU A 13 -57.78 -20.43 14.92
CA LEU A 13 -57.03 -21.60 14.48
C LEU A 13 -56.17 -21.30 13.25
N ILE A 14 -56.68 -20.54 12.28
CA ILE A 14 -55.90 -20.12 11.10
C ILE A 14 -54.74 -19.21 11.53
N GLY A 15 -54.99 -18.22 12.39
CA GLY A 15 -53.94 -17.34 12.92
C GLY A 15 -52.85 -18.10 13.67
N LEU A 16 -53.22 -19.07 14.51
CA LEU A 16 -52.26 -19.90 15.25
C LEU A 16 -51.39 -20.75 14.31
N VAL A 17 -52.00 -21.36 13.29
CA VAL A 17 -51.27 -22.18 12.29
C VAL A 17 -50.31 -21.32 11.47
N SER A 18 -50.72 -20.10 11.07
CA SER A 18 -49.86 -19.17 10.34
C SER A 18 -48.65 -18.70 11.17
N VAL A 19 -48.85 -18.41 12.46
CA VAL A 19 -47.75 -18.02 13.36
C VAL A 19 -46.77 -19.17 13.58
N MET A 20 -47.27 -20.40 13.79
CA MET A 20 -46.40 -21.57 13.93
C MET A 20 -45.61 -21.87 12.65
N ALA A 21 -46.21 -21.69 11.47
CA ALA A 21 -45.52 -21.86 10.20
C ALA A 21 -44.42 -20.81 10.00
N LEU A 22 -44.66 -19.55 10.38
CA LEU A 22 -43.67 -18.48 10.32
C LEU A 22 -42.50 -18.73 11.29
N CYS A 23 -42.78 -19.18 12.52
CA CYS A 23 -41.73 -19.56 13.47
C CYS A 23 -40.89 -20.74 12.99
N LEU A 24 -41.49 -21.71 12.28
CA LEU A 24 -40.77 -22.83 11.67
C LEU A 24 -39.87 -22.37 10.52
N ILE A 25 -40.30 -21.43 9.69
CA ILE A 25 -39.49 -20.87 8.60
C ILE A 25 -38.30 -20.09 9.16
N VAL A 26 -38.50 -19.25 10.18
CA VAL A 26 -37.43 -18.51 10.85
C VAL A 26 -36.44 -19.46 11.53
N ALA A 27 -36.93 -20.51 12.21
CA ALA A 27 -36.06 -21.53 12.80
C ALA A 27 -35.24 -22.29 11.74
N CYS A 28 -35.83 -22.64 10.59
CA CYS A 28 -35.11 -23.28 9.49
C CYS A 28 -34.08 -22.35 8.84
N LEU A 29 -34.34 -21.04 8.76
CA LEU A 29 -33.39 -20.05 8.25
C LEU A 29 -32.21 -19.85 9.22
N CYS A 30 -32.45 -19.80 10.54
CA CYS A 30 -31.40 -19.71 11.56
C CYS A 30 -30.55 -21.00 11.65
N VAL A 31 -31.17 -22.16 11.43
CA VAL A 31 -30.45 -23.44 11.33
C VAL A 31 -29.63 -23.48 10.03
N GLY A 32 -30.19 -23.01 8.91
CA GLY A 32 -29.45 -22.90 7.64
C GLY A 32 -28.22 -21.99 7.73
N THR A 33 -28.34 -20.81 8.35
CA THR A 33 -27.19 -19.89 8.51
C THR A 33 -26.14 -20.43 9.49
N THR A 34 -26.53 -21.14 10.55
CA THR A 34 -25.57 -21.77 11.47
C THR A 34 -24.85 -22.97 10.84
N TYR A 35 -25.51 -23.74 9.97
CA TYR A 35 -24.84 -24.80 9.19
C TYR A 35 -23.89 -24.22 8.14
N PHE A 36 -24.27 -23.14 7.42
CA PHE A 36 -23.38 -22.49 6.46
C PHE A 36 -22.14 -21.85 7.10
N VAL A 37 -22.30 -21.21 8.27
CA VAL A 37 -21.17 -20.65 9.02
C VAL A 37 -20.29 -21.77 9.61
N SER A 38 -20.89 -22.87 10.07
CA SER A 38 -20.14 -24.04 10.55
C SER A 38 -19.36 -24.74 9.44
N ASP A 39 -19.96 -24.92 8.26
CA ASP A 39 -19.28 -25.54 7.11
C ASP A 39 -18.20 -24.63 6.53
N PHE A 40 -18.40 -23.30 6.55
CA PHE A 40 -17.39 -22.31 6.15
C PHE A 40 -16.19 -22.29 7.13
N ILE A 41 -16.45 -22.31 8.45
CA ILE A 41 -15.40 -22.39 9.47
C ILE A 41 -14.67 -23.74 9.42
N SER A 42 -15.38 -24.84 9.16
CA SER A 42 -14.76 -26.16 8.99
C SER A 42 -13.92 -26.24 7.72
N ALA A 43 -14.35 -25.63 6.62
CA ALA A 43 -13.59 -25.59 5.38
C ALA A 43 -12.31 -24.74 5.50
N ILE A 44 -12.35 -23.66 6.29
CA ILE A 44 -11.17 -22.87 6.65
C ILE A 44 -10.24 -23.68 7.57
N GLY A 45 -10.79 -24.39 8.57
CA GLY A 45 -10.03 -25.24 9.47
C GLY A 45 -9.32 -26.41 8.76
N ASP A 46 -9.98 -27.08 7.83
CA ASP A 46 -9.40 -28.17 7.04
C ASP A 46 -8.35 -27.66 6.04
N ALA A 47 -8.52 -26.45 5.50
CA ALA A 47 -7.52 -25.79 4.65
C ALA A 47 -6.26 -25.41 5.45
N LEU A 48 -6.43 -24.93 6.69
CA LEU A 48 -5.34 -24.59 7.61
C LEU A 48 -4.56 -25.83 8.09
N GLU A 49 -5.23 -26.96 8.38
CA GLU A 49 -4.53 -28.20 8.72
C GLU A 49 -3.77 -28.79 7.52
N SER A 50 -4.34 -28.71 6.32
CA SER A 50 -3.70 -29.11 5.05
C SER A 50 -2.41 -28.33 4.77
N ALA A 51 -2.38 -27.03 5.09
CA ALA A 51 -1.18 -26.20 4.95
C ALA A 51 -0.09 -26.56 5.98
N ARG A 52 -0.49 -27.05 7.16
CA ARG A 52 0.43 -27.37 8.27
C ARG A 52 1.21 -28.68 8.08
N GLU A 53 0.72 -29.61 7.25
CA GLU A 53 1.40 -30.91 6.99
C GLU A 53 2.60 -30.82 6.02
N ILE A 54 2.93 -29.64 5.48
CA ILE A 54 4.03 -29.47 4.49
C ILE A 54 5.37 -29.08 5.14
N LEU A 55 5.42 -28.83 6.46
CA LEU A 55 6.66 -28.49 7.17
C LEU A 55 7.35 -29.74 7.77
N PRO A 56 8.67 -29.95 7.55
CA PRO A 56 9.38 -31.07 8.14
C PRO A 56 9.47 -30.92 9.66
N THR A 57 9.06 -31.96 10.38
CA THR A 57 9.11 -32.07 11.84
C THR A 57 10.57 -32.12 12.33
N PRO A 58 11.01 -31.27 13.27
CA PRO A 58 12.31 -31.43 13.91
C PRO A 58 12.30 -32.69 14.79
N THR A 59 13.30 -33.54 14.61
CA THR A 59 13.46 -34.79 15.36
C THR A 59 14.25 -34.49 16.64
N ASP A 60 13.56 -34.52 17.80
CA ASP A 60 14.18 -34.42 19.11
C ASP A 60 14.94 -35.71 19.47
N GLU A 61 16.28 -35.69 19.44
CA GLU A 61 17.12 -36.64 20.18
C GLU A 61 17.74 -35.95 21.41
N ALA A 62 17.01 -35.96 22.53
CA ALA A 62 17.55 -35.54 23.81
C ALA A 62 18.46 -36.64 24.42
N THR A 63 19.74 -36.31 24.62
CA THR A 63 20.68 -37.12 25.40
C THR A 63 20.69 -36.65 26.86
N PRO A 64 20.65 -37.52 27.89
CA PRO A 64 20.57 -37.09 29.28
C PRO A 64 21.96 -36.74 29.86
N ILE A 65 22.06 -35.61 30.57
CA ILE A 65 23.24 -35.21 31.37
C ILE A 65 22.82 -35.02 32.84
N PRO A 66 23.68 -35.34 33.83
CA PRO A 66 23.26 -35.68 35.18
C PRO A 66 22.99 -34.47 36.07
N THR A 67 22.12 -34.71 37.05
CA THR A 67 21.68 -33.82 38.12
C THR A 67 22.85 -33.45 39.05
N GLY A 68 23.15 -32.15 39.13
CA GLY A 68 24.00 -31.55 40.16
C GLY A 68 23.28 -30.35 40.76
N GLU A 69 22.85 -30.46 42.01
CA GLU A 69 22.34 -29.35 42.82
C GLU A 69 23.48 -28.35 43.11
N THR A 70 23.37 -27.14 42.56
CA THR A 70 24.09 -25.97 43.08
C THR A 70 23.20 -24.73 43.06
N THR A 71 23.21 -24.06 44.21
CA THR A 71 22.49 -22.85 44.62
C THR A 71 22.74 -21.67 43.65
N PRO A 72 21.76 -20.82 43.31
CA PRO A 72 21.99 -19.72 42.39
C PRO A 72 22.73 -18.58 43.09
N GLU A 73 23.99 -18.41 42.72
CA GLU A 73 24.75 -17.18 42.91
C GLU A 73 24.47 -16.31 41.67
N THR A 74 23.90 -15.12 41.90
CA THR A 74 23.64 -14.10 40.87
C THR A 74 24.91 -13.77 40.11
N THR A 75 25.06 -14.37 38.94
CA THR A 75 26.04 -13.97 37.94
C THR A 75 25.34 -12.94 37.04
N PRO A 76 25.91 -11.76 36.80
CA PRO A 76 25.34 -10.82 35.85
C PRO A 76 25.30 -11.49 34.49
N THR A 77 24.08 -11.68 33.96
CA THR A 77 23.84 -12.10 32.59
C THR A 77 24.55 -11.10 31.67
N THR A 78 25.49 -11.60 30.88
CA THR A 78 26.13 -10.85 29.79
C THR A 78 25.05 -10.41 28.81
N GLN A 79 24.74 -9.12 28.81
CA GLN A 79 24.03 -8.46 27.71
C GLN A 79 24.68 -8.85 26.38
N PRO A 80 23.91 -9.12 25.32
CA PRO A 80 24.37 -8.82 23.98
C PRO A 80 24.43 -7.30 23.87
N THR A 81 25.51 -6.68 24.35
CA THR A 81 25.75 -5.27 24.10
C THR A 81 26.19 -5.16 22.64
N GLU A 82 25.29 -4.70 21.75
CA GLU A 82 25.70 -4.18 20.45
C GLU A 82 26.89 -3.25 20.65
N SER A 83 27.90 -3.39 19.80
CA SER A 83 29.10 -2.58 19.97
C SER A 83 28.73 -1.12 19.78
N THR A 84 29.29 -0.22 20.59
CA THR A 84 29.04 1.23 20.46
C THR A 84 29.38 1.74 19.05
N SER A 85 30.20 1.00 18.29
CA SER A 85 30.49 1.25 16.88
C SER A 85 29.33 0.95 15.92
N GLU A 86 28.57 -0.14 16.13
CA GLU A 86 27.45 -0.52 15.26
C GLU A 86 26.31 0.49 15.39
N TYR A 87 25.95 0.86 16.63
CA TYR A 87 24.95 1.90 16.88
C TYR A 87 25.32 3.25 16.23
N ASN A 88 26.58 3.68 16.38
CA ASN A 88 27.07 4.90 15.75
C ASN A 88 27.02 4.84 14.21
N LEU A 89 27.16 3.64 13.62
CA LEU A 89 27.07 3.46 12.18
C LEU A 89 25.63 3.54 11.70
N ALA A 90 24.70 2.87 12.38
CA ALA A 90 23.27 2.93 12.09
C ALA A 90 22.75 4.37 12.15
N GLU A 91 23.13 5.14 13.18
CA GLU A 91 22.74 6.55 13.30
C GLU A 91 23.32 7.43 12.17
N GLN A 92 24.55 7.15 11.74
CA GLN A 92 25.15 7.83 10.59
C GLN A 92 24.43 7.49 9.28
N THR A 93 24.07 6.23 9.08
CA THR A 93 23.28 5.78 7.93
C THR A 93 21.92 6.46 7.92
N LEU A 94 21.19 6.46 9.05
CA LEU A 94 19.89 7.12 9.16
C LEU A 94 19.98 8.61 8.80
N ARG A 95 20.93 9.35 9.39
CA ARG A 95 21.13 10.77 9.08
C ARG A 95 21.48 11.04 7.61
N LEU A 96 22.21 10.12 6.98
CA LEU A 96 22.51 10.23 5.55
C LEU A 96 21.22 10.03 4.75
N LEU A 97 20.46 8.97 5.02
CA LEU A 97 19.22 8.63 4.31
C LEU A 97 18.17 9.74 4.46
N SER A 98 17.92 10.26 5.67
CA SER A 98 17.00 11.37 5.91
C SER A 98 17.43 12.71 5.28
N SER A 99 18.64 12.78 4.72
CA SER A 99 19.12 13.97 3.99
C SER A 99 19.10 13.82 2.47
N ILE A 100 18.80 12.62 1.97
CA ILE A 100 18.73 12.33 0.54
C ILE A 100 17.35 12.71 0.03
N GLU A 101 17.31 13.55 -0.99
CA GLU A 101 16.10 13.84 -1.75
C GLU A 101 15.84 12.70 -2.74
N VAL A 102 14.64 12.12 -2.70
CA VAL A 102 14.17 11.15 -3.70
C VAL A 102 13.46 11.93 -4.81
N PRO A 103 14.05 12.03 -6.02
CA PRO A 103 13.47 12.82 -7.10
C PRO A 103 12.22 12.14 -7.69
N VAL A 104 11.17 12.94 -7.90
CA VAL A 104 9.97 12.53 -8.64
C VAL A 104 10.32 12.23 -10.10
N ASN A 105 9.77 11.14 -10.65
CA ASN A 105 9.91 10.80 -12.05
C ASN A 105 9.23 11.84 -12.97
N ASP A 106 9.82 12.07 -14.15
CA ASP A 106 9.21 12.86 -15.23
C ASP A 106 9.07 11.99 -16.49
N PRO A 107 7.93 11.30 -16.67
CA PRO A 107 7.72 10.43 -17.82
C PRO A 107 7.84 11.15 -19.17
N ILE A 108 7.58 12.46 -19.23
CA ILE A 108 7.72 13.27 -20.44
C ILE A 108 9.22 13.49 -20.75
N GLU A 109 10.04 13.79 -19.73
CA GLU A 109 11.49 13.86 -19.86
C GLU A 109 12.07 12.52 -20.30
N LEU A 110 11.72 11.43 -19.60
CA LEU A 110 12.21 10.09 -19.87
C LEU A 110 11.84 9.63 -21.30
N ALA A 111 10.62 9.91 -21.75
CA ALA A 111 10.22 9.63 -23.13
C ALA A 111 11.00 10.45 -24.17
N LYS A 112 11.33 11.72 -23.89
CA LYS A 112 12.20 12.53 -24.76
C LYS A 112 13.61 11.93 -24.84
N ARG A 113 14.19 11.58 -23.68
CA ARG A 113 15.56 11.09 -23.55
C ARG A 113 15.75 9.71 -24.15
N PHE A 114 14.92 8.73 -23.78
CA PHE A 114 15.10 7.35 -24.19
C PHE A 114 14.37 6.96 -25.48
N ARG A 115 13.22 7.56 -25.77
CA ARG A 115 12.45 7.25 -27.00
C ARG A 115 12.69 8.25 -28.13
N GLY A 116 13.41 9.35 -27.86
CA GLY A 116 13.74 10.38 -28.85
C GLY A 116 12.50 11.15 -29.35
N ILE A 117 11.43 11.17 -28.57
CA ILE A 117 10.17 11.83 -28.94
C ILE A 117 10.25 13.30 -28.53
N SER A 118 10.36 14.21 -29.49
CA SER A 118 10.30 15.65 -29.23
C SER A 118 8.87 16.17 -29.21
N ASP A 119 8.67 17.36 -28.63
CA ASP A 119 7.41 18.11 -28.69
C ASP A 119 6.19 17.37 -28.10
N ILE A 120 6.42 16.52 -27.10
CA ILE A 120 5.35 15.85 -26.34
C ILE A 120 4.50 16.92 -25.63
N PRO A 121 3.20 17.02 -25.95
CA PRO A 121 2.32 17.96 -25.26
C PRO A 121 2.04 17.46 -23.85
N ARG A 122 2.07 18.38 -22.88
CA ARG A 122 1.54 18.09 -21.53
C ARG A 122 0.03 17.99 -21.53
N VAL A 123 -0.65 18.76 -22.38
CA VAL A 123 -2.10 18.75 -22.57
C VAL A 123 -2.40 18.49 -24.05
N LEU A 124 -3.24 17.50 -24.34
CA LEU A 124 -3.61 17.05 -25.67
C LEU A 124 -4.41 18.11 -26.44
N VAL A 125 -5.36 18.76 -25.77
CA VAL A 125 -6.17 19.87 -26.32
C VAL A 125 -6.52 20.87 -25.23
N GLU A 126 -6.63 22.16 -25.57
CA GLU A 126 -6.91 23.21 -24.56
C GLU A 126 -8.34 23.18 -24.01
N SER A 127 -9.28 22.54 -24.72
CA SER A 127 -10.66 22.37 -24.31
C SER A 127 -11.32 21.25 -25.09
N ALA A 128 -12.04 20.34 -24.41
CA ALA A 128 -12.83 19.29 -25.03
C ALA A 128 -14.28 19.74 -25.33
N ASP A 129 -14.86 19.21 -26.42
CA ASP A 129 -16.29 19.32 -26.68
C ASP A 129 -17.04 18.24 -25.89
N PRO A 130 -18.19 18.53 -25.25
CA PRO A 130 -18.93 17.53 -24.48
C PRO A 130 -19.30 16.28 -25.29
N ILE A 131 -19.11 15.11 -24.70
CA ILE A 131 -19.38 13.83 -25.35
C ILE A 131 -20.87 13.45 -25.17
N PRO A 132 -21.62 13.17 -26.26
CA PRO A 132 -23.01 12.75 -26.12
C PRO A 132 -23.13 11.36 -25.48
N VAL A 133 -24.04 11.20 -24.52
CA VAL A 133 -24.47 9.89 -24.00
C VAL A 133 -24.91 8.98 -25.16
N GLY A 134 -24.47 7.72 -25.13
CA GLY A 134 -24.59 6.73 -26.20
C GLY A 134 -23.40 6.70 -27.17
N SER A 135 -22.40 7.57 -26.98
CA SER A 135 -21.13 7.49 -27.72
C SER A 135 -20.35 6.24 -27.31
N VAL A 136 -19.62 5.66 -28.25
CA VAL A 136 -18.78 4.48 -28.01
C VAL A 136 -17.34 4.82 -28.34
N GLN A 137 -16.43 4.50 -27.42
CA GLN A 137 -15.00 4.70 -27.58
C GLN A 137 -14.22 3.44 -27.20
N SER A 138 -12.95 3.41 -27.58
CA SER A 138 -12.01 2.35 -27.21
C SER A 138 -11.16 2.86 -26.06
N PHE A 139 -11.02 2.04 -25.02
CA PHE A 139 -10.15 2.31 -23.88
C PHE A 139 -9.13 1.19 -23.72
N TRP A 140 -7.91 1.53 -23.31
CA TRP A 140 -6.99 0.59 -22.68
C TRP A 140 -7.45 0.31 -21.25
N ALA A 141 -7.26 -0.92 -20.80
CA ALA A 141 -7.47 -1.38 -19.42
C ALA A 141 -6.43 -2.46 -19.07
N GLY A 142 -6.15 -2.66 -17.79
CA GLY A 142 -5.15 -3.59 -17.27
C GLY A 142 -5.76 -4.69 -16.41
N ASP A 143 -5.23 -5.90 -16.49
CA ASP A 143 -5.43 -6.98 -15.52
C ASP A 143 -4.27 -6.96 -14.51
N ASN A 144 -4.51 -6.35 -13.35
CA ASN A 144 -3.45 -6.09 -12.37
C ASN A 144 -2.90 -7.37 -11.74
N ASP A 145 -3.66 -8.47 -11.74
CA ASP A 145 -3.19 -9.77 -11.24
C ASP A 145 -2.21 -10.46 -12.19
N LYS A 146 -2.26 -10.12 -13.49
CA LYS A 146 -1.47 -10.78 -14.54
C LYS A 146 -0.47 -9.85 -15.23
N ASN A 147 -0.48 -8.57 -14.89
CA ASN A 147 0.30 -7.53 -15.56
C ASN A 147 0.12 -7.57 -17.09
N ILE A 148 -1.13 -7.55 -17.57
CA ILE A 148 -1.45 -7.50 -18.99
C ILE A 148 -2.42 -6.38 -19.33
N ASN A 149 -2.16 -5.69 -20.44
CA ASN A 149 -2.98 -4.61 -20.95
C ASN A 149 -3.82 -5.07 -22.16
N PHE A 150 -5.07 -4.63 -22.24
CA PHE A 150 -6.01 -4.97 -23.31
C PHE A 150 -6.94 -3.80 -23.63
N GLN A 151 -7.63 -3.87 -24.77
CA GLN A 151 -8.59 -2.84 -25.17
C GLN A 151 -10.03 -3.31 -24.97
N VAL A 152 -10.87 -2.39 -24.52
CA VAL A 152 -12.32 -2.56 -24.41
C VAL A 152 -13.04 -1.49 -25.21
N GLN A 153 -14.18 -1.86 -25.81
CA GLN A 153 -15.11 -0.88 -26.38
C GLN A 153 -16.15 -0.55 -25.32
N ALA A 154 -16.27 0.71 -24.92
CA ALA A 154 -17.21 1.15 -23.89
C ALA A 154 -18.17 2.22 -24.41
N GLU A 155 -19.40 2.19 -23.91
CA GLU A 155 -20.44 3.17 -24.19
C GLU A 155 -20.56 4.15 -23.01
N LEU A 156 -20.64 5.46 -23.30
CA LEU A 156 -20.96 6.48 -22.31
C LEU A 156 -22.45 6.37 -21.99
N VAL A 157 -22.79 5.86 -20.80
CA VAL A 157 -24.19 5.57 -20.45
C VAL A 157 -24.82 6.66 -19.59
N TYR A 158 -24.01 7.44 -18.87
CA TYR A 158 -24.47 8.52 -18.00
C TYR A 158 -23.38 9.58 -17.83
N ALA A 159 -23.81 10.83 -17.66
CA ALA A 159 -22.91 11.98 -17.51
C ALA A 159 -23.52 13.03 -16.58
N THR A 160 -22.69 13.63 -15.74
CA THR A 160 -23.02 14.75 -14.84
C THR A 160 -22.18 15.99 -15.21
N GLU A 161 -21.95 16.91 -14.27
CA GLU A 161 -21.10 18.09 -14.51
C GLU A 161 -19.61 17.73 -14.50
N HIS A 162 -19.21 16.74 -13.69
CA HIS A 162 -17.80 16.36 -13.51
C HIS A 162 -17.52 14.89 -13.82
N VAL A 163 -18.51 14.08 -14.26
CA VAL A 163 -18.31 12.64 -14.47
C VAL A 163 -18.83 12.17 -15.82
N TYR A 164 -18.04 11.34 -16.50
CA TYR A 164 -18.46 10.46 -17.58
C TYR A 164 -18.36 9.00 -17.16
N PHE A 165 -19.51 8.31 -17.12
CA PHE A 165 -19.57 6.91 -16.74
C PHE A 165 -19.67 6.00 -17.98
N TRP A 166 -18.59 5.29 -18.25
CA TRP A 166 -18.42 4.40 -19.39
C TRP A 166 -18.60 2.95 -18.98
N ILE A 167 -19.33 2.16 -19.77
CA ILE A 167 -19.51 0.73 -19.53
C ILE A 167 -19.07 -0.07 -20.74
N GLU A 168 -18.23 -1.08 -20.53
CA GLU A 168 -17.83 -2.05 -21.57
C GLU A 168 -19.06 -2.67 -22.24
N GLN A 169 -19.05 -2.72 -23.58
CA GLN A 169 -20.11 -3.32 -24.37
C GLN A 169 -20.30 -4.80 -24.01
N GLY A 170 -21.53 -5.17 -23.60
CA GLY A 170 -21.87 -6.53 -23.21
C GLY A 170 -21.79 -6.79 -21.71
N VAL A 171 -21.36 -5.81 -20.91
CA VAL A 171 -21.61 -5.79 -19.46
C VAL A 171 -23.09 -5.48 -19.21
N LYS A 172 -23.70 -6.20 -18.27
CA LYS A 172 -25.09 -5.97 -17.87
C LYS A 172 -25.11 -5.03 -16.69
N TYR A 173 -26.00 -4.04 -16.74
CA TYR A 173 -26.18 -3.06 -15.68
C TYR A 173 -27.66 -2.65 -15.58
N ASP A 174 -28.07 -2.12 -14.42
CA ASP A 174 -29.31 -1.35 -14.27
C ASP A 174 -28.95 0.13 -14.32
N LEU A 175 -29.62 0.90 -15.19
CA LEU A 175 -29.32 2.33 -15.34
C LEU A 175 -29.63 3.11 -14.05
N ASN A 176 -30.59 2.66 -13.23
CA ASN A 176 -30.88 3.36 -11.97
C ASN A 176 -29.73 3.23 -10.98
N ASP A 177 -29.02 2.10 -10.98
CA ASP A 177 -27.86 1.90 -10.11
C ASP A 177 -26.68 2.76 -10.58
N VAL A 178 -26.47 2.88 -11.90
CA VAL A 178 -25.49 3.81 -12.48
C VAL A 178 -25.80 5.25 -12.06
N VAL A 179 -27.05 5.69 -12.26
CA VAL A 179 -27.47 7.05 -11.89
C VAL A 179 -27.29 7.28 -10.40
N ALA A 180 -27.70 6.33 -9.55
CA ALA A 180 -27.56 6.48 -8.09
C ALA A 180 -26.10 6.55 -7.63
N LEU A 181 -25.21 5.78 -8.23
CA LEU A 181 -23.77 5.80 -7.90
C LEU A 181 -23.11 7.10 -8.36
N VAL A 182 -23.37 7.53 -9.59
CA VAL A 182 -22.74 8.72 -10.18
C VAL A 182 -23.31 10.01 -9.59
N ASP A 183 -24.63 10.09 -9.33
CA ASP A 183 -25.22 11.26 -8.65
C ASP A 183 -24.72 11.41 -7.21
N ASP A 184 -24.45 10.29 -6.52
CA ASP A 184 -23.82 10.33 -5.19
C ASP A 184 -22.36 10.78 -5.29
N PHE A 185 -21.61 10.28 -6.27
CA PHE A 185 -20.26 10.75 -6.51
C PHE A 185 -20.25 12.27 -6.77
N GLU A 186 -21.07 12.75 -7.69
CA GLU A 186 -21.19 14.17 -8.04
C GLU A 186 -21.65 15.04 -6.84
N GLY A 187 -22.65 14.58 -6.09
CA GLY A 187 -23.28 15.35 -5.03
C GLY A 187 -22.59 15.27 -3.66
N GLN A 188 -21.78 14.22 -3.43
CA GLN A 188 -21.18 13.91 -2.15
C GLN A 188 -19.67 13.64 -2.26
N THR A 189 -19.25 12.62 -3.02
CA THR A 189 -17.83 12.20 -3.04
C THR A 189 -16.91 13.29 -3.60
N TYR A 190 -17.25 13.81 -4.78
CA TYR A 190 -16.48 14.85 -5.46
C TYR A 190 -16.26 16.10 -4.58
N PRO A 191 -17.30 16.75 -4.01
CA PRO A 191 -17.08 17.90 -3.13
C PRO A 191 -16.44 17.55 -1.79
N THR A 192 -16.70 16.36 -1.22
CA THR A 192 -16.11 15.96 0.08
C THR A 192 -14.62 15.73 -0.05
N ASN A 193 -14.19 14.94 -1.03
CA ASN A 193 -12.78 14.68 -1.26
C ASN A 193 -12.05 15.96 -1.63
N ARG A 194 -12.60 16.81 -2.51
CA ARG A 194 -11.93 18.06 -2.86
C ARG A 194 -11.82 19.04 -1.69
N ALA A 195 -12.84 19.09 -0.83
CA ALA A 195 -12.80 19.94 0.35
C ALA A 195 -11.76 19.48 1.39
N PHE A 196 -11.44 18.19 1.42
CA PHE A 196 -10.51 17.63 2.39
C PHE A 196 -9.10 17.44 1.82
N PHE A 197 -8.94 16.76 0.70
CA PHE A 197 -7.65 16.35 0.16
C PHE A 197 -7.05 17.35 -0.84
N GLY A 198 -7.86 18.21 -1.48
CA GLY A 198 -7.36 19.19 -2.44
C GLY A 198 -8.06 19.11 -3.80
N SER A 199 -7.32 19.10 -4.90
CA SER A 199 -7.94 19.00 -6.23
C SER A 199 -7.11 18.13 -7.14
N GLU A 200 -7.82 17.30 -7.90
CA GLU A 200 -7.33 16.64 -9.08
C GLU A 200 -6.85 17.66 -10.12
N TRP A 201 -6.05 17.20 -11.08
CA TRP A 201 -5.68 18.01 -12.21
C TRP A 201 -6.88 18.22 -13.14
N THR A 202 -7.50 19.39 -13.06
CA THR A 202 -8.66 19.76 -13.90
C THR A 202 -8.40 21.08 -14.64
N PRO A 203 -8.66 21.20 -15.95
CA PRO A 203 -9.33 20.22 -16.83
C PRO A 203 -8.34 19.21 -17.46
N GLY A 204 -7.24 18.93 -16.77
CA GLY A 204 -6.46 17.73 -17.08
C GLY A 204 -5.63 17.71 -18.36
N VAL A 205 -5.20 16.50 -18.69
CA VAL A 205 -4.41 16.12 -19.86
C VAL A 205 -5.22 16.28 -21.15
N ASP A 206 -6.54 16.14 -21.13
CA ASP A 206 -7.40 16.21 -22.31
C ASP A 206 -8.19 17.53 -22.43
N GLY A 207 -8.04 18.46 -21.50
CA GLY A 207 -8.78 19.72 -21.49
C GLY A 207 -10.28 19.54 -21.21
N ASP A 208 -10.71 18.41 -20.64
CA ASP A 208 -12.06 18.11 -20.20
C ASP A 208 -12.15 18.13 -18.66
N PRO A 209 -13.09 18.87 -18.05
CA PRO A 209 -13.28 18.79 -16.60
C PRO A 209 -13.95 17.50 -16.11
N HIS A 210 -14.41 16.60 -17.00
CA HIS A 210 -15.04 15.34 -16.60
C HIS A 210 -14.01 14.26 -16.27
N ILE A 211 -14.18 13.64 -15.11
CA ILE A 211 -13.50 12.40 -14.73
C ILE A 211 -14.17 11.23 -15.46
N TYR A 212 -13.36 10.36 -16.06
CA TYR A 212 -13.82 9.17 -16.76
C TYR A 212 -13.82 7.99 -15.79
N ILE A 213 -14.98 7.34 -15.64
CA ILE A 213 -15.10 6.11 -14.85
C ILE A 213 -15.40 4.97 -15.81
N LEU A 214 -14.46 4.03 -15.96
CA LEU A 214 -14.60 2.87 -16.85
C LEU A 214 -15.00 1.61 -16.09
N TYR A 215 -16.24 1.16 -16.29
CA TYR A 215 -16.75 -0.10 -15.74
C TYR A 215 -16.57 -1.25 -16.74
N ALA A 216 -15.59 -2.13 -16.47
CA ALA A 216 -15.14 -3.15 -17.41
C ALA A 216 -14.85 -4.51 -16.73
N ARG A 217 -14.83 -5.59 -17.52
CA ARG A 217 -14.41 -6.93 -17.09
C ARG A 217 -12.93 -7.16 -17.31
N GLY A 218 -12.41 -8.18 -16.63
CA GLY A 218 -11.06 -8.67 -16.85
C GLY A 218 -9.98 -7.78 -16.24
N LEU A 219 -10.33 -6.94 -15.25
CA LEU A 219 -9.39 -6.05 -14.55
C LEU A 219 -8.51 -6.77 -13.50
N GLY A 220 -8.72 -8.08 -13.35
CA GLY A 220 -8.17 -8.89 -12.25
C GLY A 220 -9.28 -9.49 -11.39
N PHE A 221 -9.04 -10.67 -10.86
CA PHE A 221 -9.85 -11.32 -9.85
C PHE A 221 -9.78 -10.60 -8.49
N SER A 222 -8.64 -10.03 -8.12
CA SER A 222 -8.48 -9.28 -6.85
C SER A 222 -8.99 -7.84 -6.93
N THR A 223 -9.04 -7.28 -8.14
CA THR A 223 -9.19 -5.83 -8.37
C THR A 223 -10.63 -5.37 -8.25
N ALA A 224 -10.94 -4.50 -7.29
CA ALA A 224 -12.24 -3.85 -7.19
C ALA A 224 -12.33 -2.61 -8.09
N GLY A 225 -11.32 -1.76 -8.03
CA GLY A 225 -11.08 -0.61 -8.88
C GLY A 225 -9.58 -0.29 -8.85
N TYR A 226 -9.17 0.68 -9.66
CA TYR A 226 -7.85 1.30 -9.55
C TYR A 226 -7.82 2.64 -10.29
N PHE A 227 -7.07 3.60 -9.77
CA PHE A 227 -6.54 4.75 -10.50
C PHE A 227 -5.23 4.35 -11.19
N SER A 228 -4.98 4.90 -12.38
CA SER A 228 -3.71 4.69 -13.09
C SER A 228 -3.14 6.01 -13.56
N SER A 229 -2.02 6.41 -12.97
CA SER A 229 -1.35 7.67 -13.33
C SER A 229 -0.86 7.70 -14.77
N VAL A 230 -0.74 6.54 -15.45
CA VAL A 230 -0.37 6.50 -16.87
C VAL A 230 -1.39 7.23 -17.75
N ASP A 231 -2.66 7.26 -17.35
CA ASP A 231 -3.74 7.90 -18.10
C ASP A 231 -3.69 9.43 -18.03
N GLU A 232 -2.97 10.00 -17.05
CA GLU A 232 -2.68 11.43 -16.91
C GLU A 232 -1.64 11.94 -17.94
N PHE A 233 -1.11 11.06 -18.79
CA PHE A 233 -0.11 11.41 -19.79
C PHE A 233 -0.62 11.25 -21.21
N SER A 234 0.02 11.94 -22.16
CA SER A 234 -0.24 11.70 -23.58
C SER A 234 0.03 10.24 -23.97
N PRO A 235 -0.73 9.64 -24.91
CA PRO A 235 -0.38 8.35 -25.51
C PRO A 235 0.97 8.31 -26.23
N LEU A 236 1.61 9.48 -26.44
CA LEU A 236 3.00 9.57 -26.90
C LEU A 236 4.03 9.25 -25.80
N VAL A 237 3.67 9.46 -24.54
CA VAL A 237 4.48 9.16 -23.35
C VAL A 237 4.35 7.70 -22.98
N HIS A 238 3.11 7.19 -22.91
CA HIS A 238 2.83 5.83 -22.48
C HIS A 238 1.87 5.11 -23.44
N VAL A 239 2.22 3.91 -23.88
CA VAL A 239 1.51 3.20 -24.97
C VAL A 239 0.08 2.77 -24.59
N TYR A 240 -0.16 2.58 -23.28
CA TYR A 240 -1.46 2.20 -22.73
C TYR A 240 -2.20 3.36 -22.07
N SER A 241 -1.68 4.59 -22.17
CA SER A 241 -2.45 5.75 -21.72
C SER A 241 -3.68 5.95 -22.60
N ASN A 242 -4.82 6.20 -21.94
CA ASN A 242 -6.03 6.71 -22.54
C ASN A 242 -5.99 8.24 -22.71
N GLY A 243 -5.15 8.94 -21.94
CA GLY A 243 -5.02 10.40 -21.99
C GLY A 243 -6.28 11.08 -21.46
N HIS A 244 -6.73 10.68 -20.27
CA HIS A 244 -7.91 11.20 -19.57
C HIS A 244 -7.68 11.06 -18.06
N GLU A 245 -8.19 12.00 -17.26
CA GLU A 245 -8.32 11.82 -15.81
C GLU A 245 -9.34 10.73 -15.55
N MET A 246 -8.87 9.52 -15.19
CA MET A 246 -9.74 8.36 -15.14
C MET A 246 -9.37 7.34 -14.07
N PHE A 247 -10.38 6.60 -13.61
CA PHE A 247 -10.20 5.38 -12.83
C PHE A 247 -11.16 4.28 -13.28
N TYR A 248 -10.79 3.05 -12.94
CA TYR A 248 -11.41 1.83 -13.42
C TYR A 248 -12.24 1.19 -12.32
N LEU A 249 -13.36 0.57 -12.69
CA LEU A 249 -14.24 -0.16 -11.78
C LEU A 249 -14.52 -1.56 -12.33
N SER A 250 -14.28 -2.59 -11.53
CA SER A 250 -14.43 -3.98 -11.96
C SER A 250 -15.88 -4.42 -12.04
N ALA A 251 -16.34 -4.78 -13.23
CA ALA A 251 -17.65 -5.39 -13.43
C ALA A 251 -17.76 -6.83 -12.94
N ASP A 252 -16.62 -7.47 -12.70
CA ASP A 252 -16.55 -8.83 -12.17
C ASP A 252 -16.71 -8.80 -10.64
N ASN A 253 -16.03 -7.89 -9.95
CA ASN A 253 -15.92 -7.87 -8.49
C ASN A 253 -16.85 -6.88 -7.81
N VAL A 254 -17.19 -5.76 -8.46
CA VAL A 254 -18.09 -4.74 -7.90
C VAL A 254 -19.48 -4.87 -8.51
N LYS A 255 -20.50 -4.52 -7.74
CA LYS A 255 -21.88 -4.38 -8.21
C LYS A 255 -22.32 -2.95 -7.93
N LEU A 256 -22.89 -2.29 -8.94
CA LEU A 256 -23.15 -0.85 -8.90
C LEU A 256 -24.17 -0.42 -7.82
N TRP A 257 -25.04 -1.33 -7.36
CA TRP A 257 -25.99 -1.08 -6.27
C TRP A 257 -25.41 -1.34 -4.87
N ASP A 258 -24.19 -1.89 -4.79
CA ASP A 258 -23.55 -2.23 -3.52
C ASP A 258 -22.89 -0.99 -2.93
N ALA A 259 -22.96 -0.83 -1.60
CA ALA A 259 -22.25 0.21 -0.87
C ALA A 259 -20.74 0.18 -1.13
N PHE A 260 -20.19 -1.00 -1.43
CA PHE A 260 -18.78 -1.15 -1.78
C PHE A 260 -18.38 -0.35 -3.04
N ALA A 261 -19.28 -0.17 -4.02
CA ALA A 261 -18.97 0.65 -5.19
C ALA A 261 -18.65 2.10 -4.82
N TYR A 262 -19.40 2.65 -3.86
CA TYR A 262 -19.22 4.02 -3.36
C TYR A 262 -17.90 4.18 -2.60
N THR A 263 -17.54 3.18 -1.78
CA THR A 263 -16.21 3.10 -1.14
C THR A 263 -15.10 3.19 -2.17
N VAL A 264 -15.16 2.37 -3.22
CA VAL A 264 -14.13 2.33 -4.26
C VAL A 264 -14.00 3.68 -4.96
N LEU A 265 -15.09 4.32 -5.41
CA LEU A 265 -14.96 5.61 -6.10
C LEU A 265 -14.39 6.72 -5.20
N ALA A 266 -14.72 6.73 -3.90
CA ALA A 266 -14.14 7.69 -2.96
C ALA A 266 -12.63 7.46 -2.74
N HIS A 267 -12.21 6.20 -2.72
CA HIS A 267 -10.82 5.77 -2.59
C HIS A 267 -10.02 6.15 -3.84
N GLU A 268 -10.45 5.71 -5.04
CA GLU A 268 -9.74 6.02 -6.29
C GLU A 268 -9.66 7.51 -6.62
N PHE A 269 -10.70 8.28 -6.26
CA PHE A 269 -10.65 9.72 -6.47
C PHE A 269 -9.67 10.42 -5.52
N GLN A 270 -9.42 9.88 -4.33
CA GLN A 270 -8.36 10.42 -3.47
C GLN A 270 -6.99 10.17 -4.10
N HIS A 271 -6.69 9.00 -4.67
CA HIS A 271 -5.41 8.76 -5.36
C HIS A 271 -5.18 9.77 -6.49
N MET A 272 -6.20 10.04 -7.31
CA MET A 272 -6.10 11.05 -8.38
C MET A 272 -5.82 12.46 -7.86
N ILE A 273 -6.47 12.87 -6.76
CA ILE A 273 -6.17 14.16 -6.11
C ILE A 273 -4.74 14.17 -5.58
N HIS A 274 -4.35 13.09 -4.89
CA HIS A 274 -3.06 13.02 -4.22
C HIS A 274 -1.92 13.01 -5.23
N TRP A 275 -2.05 12.24 -6.31
CA TRP A 275 -1.13 12.27 -7.44
C TRP A 275 -0.94 13.69 -8.01
N ALA A 276 -1.99 14.51 -8.08
CA ALA A 276 -1.84 15.89 -8.56
C ALA A 276 -1.06 16.82 -7.59
N LEU A 277 -0.96 16.44 -6.31
CA LEU A 277 -0.34 17.21 -5.23
C LEU A 277 1.07 16.71 -4.90
N ASP A 278 1.19 15.40 -4.69
CA ASP A 278 2.41 14.67 -4.35
C ASP A 278 2.40 13.29 -5.02
N ARG A 279 3.22 13.14 -6.06
CA ARG A 279 3.21 11.96 -6.94
C ARG A 279 3.98 10.77 -6.38
N ASN A 280 4.99 11.03 -5.56
CA ASN A 280 5.95 10.02 -5.11
C ASN A 280 5.80 9.67 -3.63
N GLU A 281 4.69 10.05 -3.00
CA GLU A 281 4.39 9.74 -1.60
C GLU A 281 4.49 8.21 -1.34
N ASP A 282 4.91 7.88 -0.11
CA ASP A 282 5.00 6.52 0.38
C ASP A 282 3.62 5.86 0.37
N THR A 283 3.59 4.62 -0.14
CA THR A 283 2.36 3.82 -0.31
C THR A 283 1.46 3.84 0.92
N TRP A 284 2.03 3.68 2.11
CA TRP A 284 1.23 3.57 3.33
C TRP A 284 0.44 4.83 3.65
N LEU A 285 0.99 6.00 3.33
CA LEU A 285 0.32 7.26 3.61
C LEU A 285 -0.73 7.54 2.55
N ASP A 286 -0.42 7.28 1.28
CA ASP A 286 -1.38 7.41 0.17
C ASP A 286 -2.62 6.50 0.39
N GLU A 287 -2.41 5.22 0.67
CA GLU A 287 -3.49 4.26 0.90
C GLU A 287 -4.26 4.55 2.20
N GLY A 288 -3.57 5.03 3.23
CA GLY A 288 -4.21 5.49 4.47
C GLY A 288 -5.16 6.67 4.24
N PHE A 289 -4.80 7.60 3.36
CA PHE A 289 -5.68 8.70 2.96
C PHE A 289 -6.81 8.25 2.03
N ALA A 290 -6.57 7.28 1.15
CA ALA A 290 -7.58 6.69 0.28
C ALA A 290 -8.71 6.02 1.09
N ASP A 291 -8.36 5.24 2.11
CA ASP A 291 -9.34 4.65 3.03
C ASP A 291 -9.99 5.69 3.96
N LEU A 292 -9.25 6.72 4.37
CA LEU A 292 -9.82 7.85 5.10
C LEU A 292 -10.87 8.58 4.24
N ALA A 293 -10.69 8.69 2.92
CA ALA A 293 -11.66 9.28 2.01
C ALA A 293 -12.98 8.50 2.00
N ALA A 294 -12.91 7.17 2.00
CA ALA A 294 -14.11 6.34 2.14
C ALA A 294 -14.83 6.60 3.49
N GLN A 295 -14.09 6.70 4.60
CA GLN A 295 -14.66 7.03 5.91
C GLN A 295 -15.31 8.42 5.94
N LEU A 296 -14.66 9.44 5.38
CA LEU A 296 -15.17 10.82 5.33
C LEU A 296 -16.46 10.94 4.52
N ASN A 297 -16.63 10.09 3.51
CA ASN A 297 -17.87 9.95 2.76
C ASN A 297 -18.92 9.06 3.45
N GLY A 298 -18.64 8.56 4.66
CA GLY A 298 -19.56 7.72 5.42
C GLY A 298 -19.71 6.30 4.88
N HIS A 299 -18.76 5.84 4.06
CA HIS A 299 -18.69 4.48 3.56
C HIS A 299 -17.82 3.60 4.48
N GLY A 300 -17.95 2.28 4.32
CA GLY A 300 -17.13 1.31 5.07
C GLY A 300 -15.79 1.05 4.39
N VAL A 301 -14.76 0.74 5.17
CA VAL A 301 -13.36 0.52 4.71
C VAL A 301 -13.03 -0.94 4.41
N GLY A 302 -14.00 -1.72 3.92
CA GLY A 302 -13.75 -3.09 3.42
C GLY A 302 -13.37 -4.18 4.45
N GLY A 303 -13.07 -3.83 5.70
CA GLY A 303 -12.74 -4.77 6.78
C GLY A 303 -11.23 -5.01 7.00
N ALA A 304 -10.36 -4.25 6.32
CA ALA A 304 -8.90 -4.31 6.49
C ALA A 304 -8.48 -4.01 7.94
N ASP A 305 -9.18 -3.09 8.60
CA ASP A 305 -9.01 -2.77 10.02
C ASP A 305 -9.18 -3.98 10.94
N TYR A 306 -10.10 -4.90 10.62
CA TYR A 306 -10.26 -6.16 11.36
C TYR A 306 -9.11 -7.13 11.10
N ILE A 307 -8.59 -7.19 9.87
CA ILE A 307 -7.45 -8.05 9.52
C ILE A 307 -6.23 -7.60 10.32
N PHE A 308 -5.91 -6.30 10.29
CA PHE A 308 -4.82 -5.74 11.08
C PHE A 308 -5.00 -5.98 12.59
N ALA A 309 -6.20 -5.85 13.14
CA ALA A 309 -6.40 -6.09 14.57
C ALA A 309 -6.22 -7.56 14.98
N LEU A 310 -6.31 -8.52 14.05
CA LEU A 310 -6.03 -9.93 14.33
C LEU A 310 -4.53 -10.21 14.38
N ASP A 311 -3.74 -9.50 13.57
CA ASP A 311 -2.29 -9.61 13.51
C ASP A 311 -1.64 -8.23 13.30
N PRO A 312 -1.42 -7.47 14.39
CA PRO A 312 -0.91 -6.10 14.30
C PRO A 312 0.61 -6.01 14.19
N ASP A 313 1.32 -7.15 14.10
CA ASP A 313 2.78 -7.20 13.91
C ASP A 313 3.17 -7.04 12.43
N VAL A 314 2.63 -6.00 11.81
CA VAL A 314 2.87 -5.65 10.40
C VAL A 314 3.66 -4.35 10.35
N THR A 315 4.64 -4.25 9.47
CA THR A 315 5.43 -3.04 9.31
C THR A 315 4.65 -1.94 8.59
N LEU A 316 4.76 -0.69 9.08
CA LEU A 316 4.04 0.45 8.51
C LEU A 316 4.56 0.85 7.12
N TYR A 317 5.88 0.90 6.95
CA TYR A 317 6.52 1.57 5.80
C TYR A 317 7.11 0.58 4.77
N ASN A 318 7.16 -0.72 5.08
CA ASN A 318 7.63 -1.73 4.12
C ASN A 318 6.51 -2.67 3.66
N TRP A 319 5.72 -2.21 2.70
CA TRP A 319 4.64 -3.00 2.10
C TRP A 319 5.24 -4.03 1.14
N SER A 320 5.04 -5.31 1.42
CA SER A 320 5.22 -6.37 0.42
C SER A 320 3.88 -6.64 -0.26
N TYR A 321 3.80 -6.39 -1.56
CA TYR A 321 2.60 -6.69 -2.35
C TYR A 321 2.41 -8.21 -2.59
N GLU A 322 3.39 -9.04 -2.20
CA GLU A 322 3.29 -10.49 -2.28
C GLU A 322 2.66 -11.10 -1.00
N GLY A 323 1.44 -11.64 -1.10
CA GLY A 323 0.90 -12.59 -0.12
C GLY A 323 -0.33 -12.14 0.70
N GLU A 324 -0.59 -12.89 1.78
CA GLU A 324 -1.79 -12.81 2.64
C GLU A 324 -1.80 -11.57 3.59
N GLU A 325 -0.74 -10.75 3.57
CA GLU A 325 -0.51 -9.64 4.52
C GLU A 325 -1.01 -8.27 4.03
N SER A 326 -1.35 -8.12 2.74
CA SER A 326 -1.77 -6.83 2.15
C SER A 326 -2.92 -6.18 2.92
N GLY A 327 -3.95 -6.95 3.32
CA GLY A 327 -5.07 -6.41 4.08
C GLY A 327 -4.69 -5.88 5.48
N GLY A 328 -3.62 -6.37 6.09
CA GLY A 328 -3.10 -5.86 7.35
C GLY A 328 -2.49 -4.46 7.20
N HIS A 329 -1.75 -4.23 6.11
CA HIS A 329 -1.16 -2.92 5.80
C HIS A 329 -2.23 -1.83 5.57
N TYR A 330 -3.25 -2.12 4.76
CA TYR A 330 -4.40 -1.20 4.57
C TYR A 330 -5.05 -0.85 5.91
N GLY A 331 -5.34 -1.85 6.74
CA GLY A 331 -5.94 -1.65 8.05
C GLY A 331 -5.07 -0.83 9.00
N GLN A 332 -3.74 -1.04 8.97
CA GLN A 332 -2.77 -0.29 9.74
C GLN A 332 -2.76 1.20 9.36
N ALA A 333 -2.56 1.46 8.07
CA ALA A 333 -2.47 2.81 7.50
C ALA A 333 -3.76 3.61 7.74
N PHE A 334 -4.91 3.01 7.42
CA PHE A 334 -6.22 3.62 7.66
C PHE A 334 -6.39 3.99 9.15
N LEU A 335 -6.16 3.05 10.06
CA LEU A 335 -6.36 3.30 11.48
C LEU A 335 -5.41 4.34 12.05
N PHE A 336 -4.19 4.44 11.53
CA PHE A 336 -3.24 5.49 11.87
C PHE A 336 -3.73 6.86 11.37
N MET A 337 -4.22 6.95 10.13
CA MET A 337 -4.77 8.19 9.57
C MET A 337 -6.08 8.64 10.24
N SER A 338 -6.99 7.73 10.57
CA SER A 338 -8.18 8.07 11.37
C SER A 338 -7.80 8.61 12.75
N TYR A 339 -6.78 8.04 13.38
CA TYR A 339 -6.28 8.52 14.67
C TYR A 339 -5.61 9.89 14.55
N PHE A 340 -4.78 10.09 13.53
CA PHE A 340 -4.15 11.38 13.26
C PHE A 340 -5.20 12.49 13.11
N LEU A 341 -6.27 12.22 12.34
CA LEU A 341 -7.42 13.12 12.21
C LEU A 341 -8.10 13.39 13.56
N ASP A 342 -8.37 12.35 14.36
CA ASP A 342 -9.04 12.52 15.66
C ASP A 342 -8.19 13.29 16.67
N ARG A 343 -6.87 13.11 16.62
CA ARG A 343 -5.92 13.73 17.55
C ARG A 343 -5.62 15.19 17.19
N PHE A 344 -5.38 15.48 15.92
CA PHE A 344 -4.88 16.79 15.47
C PHE A 344 -5.90 17.61 14.68
N GLY A 345 -7.02 17.01 14.27
CA GLY A 345 -8.09 17.67 13.55
C GLY A 345 -7.81 17.84 12.06
N SER A 346 -8.83 18.30 11.33
CA SER A 346 -8.78 18.44 9.87
C SER A 346 -7.64 19.32 9.40
N ASP A 347 -7.38 20.45 10.04
CA ASP A 347 -6.37 21.41 9.57
C ASP A 347 -4.96 20.78 9.52
N ALA A 348 -4.64 19.92 10.49
CA ALA A 348 -3.36 19.21 10.51
C ALA A 348 -3.33 18.08 9.48
N THR A 349 -4.41 17.31 9.34
CA THR A 349 -4.49 16.22 8.34
C THR A 349 -4.41 16.76 6.92
N GLN A 350 -5.09 17.87 6.64
CA GLN A 350 -5.04 18.54 5.33
C GLN A 350 -3.65 19.12 5.04
N ALA A 351 -2.95 19.63 6.07
CA ALA A 351 -1.57 20.08 5.92
C ALA A 351 -0.62 18.90 5.63
N LEU A 352 -0.88 17.72 6.20
CA LEU A 352 -0.12 16.50 5.92
C LEU A 352 -0.34 16.04 4.47
N VAL A 353 -1.59 15.98 4.00
CA VAL A 353 -1.93 15.64 2.59
C VAL A 353 -1.25 16.59 1.59
N ALA A 354 -1.05 17.85 1.96
CA ALA A 354 -0.44 18.86 1.09
C ALA A 354 1.08 18.94 1.22
N ASN A 355 1.71 18.10 2.05
CA ASN A 355 3.14 18.11 2.30
C ASN A 355 3.86 17.29 1.21
N PRO A 356 4.77 17.87 0.41
CA PRO A 356 5.48 17.16 -0.66
C PRO A 356 6.73 16.39 -0.17
N ILE A 357 6.87 16.22 1.14
CA ILE A 357 7.85 15.32 1.74
C ILE A 357 7.13 14.00 1.98
N ASN A 358 7.86 12.89 1.94
CA ASN A 358 7.23 11.58 2.00
C ASN A 358 7.28 10.97 3.42
N GLY A 359 6.31 10.10 3.69
CA GLY A 359 6.32 9.16 4.80
C GLY A 359 6.35 9.83 6.17
N LEU A 360 7.13 9.27 7.10
CA LEU A 360 7.18 9.77 8.48
C LEU A 360 7.83 11.16 8.59
N ASP A 361 8.75 11.49 7.67
CA ASP A 361 9.38 12.82 7.62
C ASP A 361 8.34 13.91 7.30
N SER A 362 7.30 13.58 6.52
CA SER A 362 6.18 14.48 6.23
C SER A 362 5.30 14.72 7.45
N VAL A 363 5.09 13.69 8.27
CA VAL A 363 4.40 13.79 9.56
C VAL A 363 5.18 14.71 10.50
N ASP A 364 6.48 14.47 10.69
CA ASP A 364 7.37 15.30 11.51
C ASP A 364 7.34 16.76 11.07
N GLN A 365 7.57 17.01 9.77
CA GLN A 365 7.60 18.36 9.23
C GLN A 365 6.25 19.06 9.39
N THR A 366 5.14 18.35 9.18
CA THR A 366 3.79 18.92 9.33
C THR A 366 3.53 19.34 10.77
N LEU A 367 3.78 18.45 11.74
CA LEU A 367 3.60 18.72 13.16
C LEU A 367 4.50 19.89 13.63
N GLU A 368 5.76 19.90 13.21
CA GLU A 368 6.71 20.99 13.51
C GLU A 368 6.22 22.32 12.92
N SER A 369 5.79 22.33 11.65
CA SER A 369 5.34 23.55 10.96
C SER A 369 4.11 24.19 11.61
N LEU A 370 3.25 23.36 12.20
CA LEU A 370 2.06 23.78 12.93
C LEU A 370 2.38 24.15 14.39
N GLY A 371 3.61 23.91 14.85
CA GLY A 371 4.06 24.18 16.21
C GLY A 371 3.35 23.29 17.24
N LEU A 372 3.02 22.05 16.87
CA LEU A 372 2.36 21.10 17.75
C LEU A 372 3.37 20.52 18.75
N VAL A 373 3.04 20.66 20.03
CA VAL A 373 3.86 20.23 21.16
C VAL A 373 3.05 19.32 22.06
N ASP A 374 3.73 18.40 22.74
CA ASP A 374 3.12 17.55 23.74
C ASP A 374 2.84 18.37 25.02
N ASP A 375 1.58 18.39 25.48
CA ASP A 375 1.16 19.21 26.62
C ASP A 375 1.77 18.76 27.96
N GLU A 376 2.22 17.50 28.08
CA GLU A 376 2.81 16.95 29.30
C GLU A 376 4.31 17.26 29.40
N THR A 377 5.03 17.18 28.27
CA THR A 377 6.49 17.34 28.21
C THR A 377 6.92 18.75 27.76
N GLY A 378 6.12 19.41 26.93
CA GLY A 378 6.41 20.69 26.29
C GLY A 378 7.36 20.60 25.09
N GLU A 379 7.71 19.39 24.65
CA GLU A 379 8.57 19.14 23.49
C GLU A 379 7.75 19.04 22.19
N PRO A 380 8.35 19.31 21.01
CA PRO A 380 7.70 19.06 19.72
C PRO A 380 7.24 17.60 19.59
N ILE A 381 6.05 17.39 19.03
CA ILE A 381 5.54 16.04 18.75
C ILE A 381 6.18 15.52 17.46
N THR A 382 6.73 14.32 17.50
CA THR A 382 7.28 13.60 16.34
C THR A 382 6.33 12.51 15.84
N ALA A 383 6.55 12.02 14.63
CA ALA A 383 5.84 10.89 14.04
C ALA A 383 5.94 9.63 14.92
N ASP A 384 7.09 9.41 15.54
CA ASP A 384 7.31 8.33 16.51
C ASP A 384 6.43 8.46 17.76
N ASP A 385 6.27 9.68 18.28
CA ASP A 385 5.37 9.94 19.41
C ASP A 385 3.91 9.65 19.03
N VAL A 386 3.49 10.08 17.84
CA VAL A 386 2.13 9.81 17.32
C VAL A 386 1.90 8.32 17.16
N TYR A 387 2.87 7.59 16.61
CA TYR A 387 2.77 6.16 16.41
C TYR A 387 2.66 5.39 17.73
N GLN A 388 3.48 5.73 18.73
CA GLN A 388 3.42 5.11 20.05
C GLN A 388 2.08 5.36 20.74
N ASP A 389 1.57 6.59 20.67
CA ASP A 389 0.29 6.94 21.26
C ASP A 389 -0.89 6.28 20.53
N TRP A 390 -0.81 6.16 19.20
CA TRP A 390 -1.77 5.43 18.38
C TRP A 390 -1.83 3.95 18.76
N ALA A 391 -0.67 3.29 18.87
CA ALA A 391 -0.56 1.90 19.28
C ALA A 391 -1.22 1.67 20.65
N ALA A 392 -1.04 2.61 21.59
CA ALA A 392 -1.74 2.56 22.87
C ALA A 392 -3.26 2.84 22.74
N ALA A 393 -3.65 3.80 21.89
CA ALA A 393 -5.05 4.16 21.66
C ALA A 393 -5.89 2.99 21.10
N LEU A 394 -5.30 2.15 20.25
CA LEU A 394 -5.92 0.92 19.73
C LEU A 394 -6.35 -0.05 20.84
N LEU A 395 -5.66 -0.05 21.98
CA LEU A 395 -6.04 -0.88 23.13
C LEU A 395 -6.95 -0.13 24.12
N VAL A 396 -6.60 1.12 24.45
CA VAL A 396 -7.23 1.89 25.54
C VAL A 396 -8.62 2.39 25.18
N LYS A 397 -8.77 3.06 24.03
CA LYS A 397 -10.05 3.59 23.50
C LYS A 397 -10.87 4.41 24.51
N ASP A 398 -10.21 5.24 25.32
CA ASP A 398 -10.84 5.99 26.40
C ASP A 398 -10.25 7.39 26.52
N ALA A 399 -11.05 8.39 26.16
CA ALA A 399 -10.66 9.80 26.19
C ALA A 399 -10.53 10.38 27.61
N THR A 400 -10.83 9.59 28.65
CA THR A 400 -10.63 9.99 30.05
C THR A 400 -9.26 9.60 30.60
N VAL A 401 -8.47 8.84 29.83
CA VAL A 401 -7.10 8.43 30.19
C VAL A 401 -6.10 9.49 29.70
N GLY A 402 -5.16 9.86 30.56
CA GLY A 402 -4.17 10.90 30.26
C GLY A 402 -4.82 12.26 30.00
N ASP A 403 -4.38 12.93 28.95
CA ASP A 403 -4.95 14.16 28.40
C ASP A 403 -6.05 13.90 27.34
N GLY A 404 -6.44 12.63 27.13
CA GLY A 404 -7.45 12.20 26.17
C GLY A 404 -6.90 11.68 24.84
N ARG A 405 -5.57 11.68 24.65
CA ARG A 405 -4.93 11.20 23.41
C ARG A 405 -5.17 9.73 23.08
N TYR A 406 -5.59 8.90 24.03
CA TYR A 406 -5.75 7.44 23.82
C TYR A 406 -7.17 7.06 23.40
N ALA A 407 -7.76 7.80 22.48
CA ALA A 407 -9.13 7.62 22.02
C ALA A 407 -9.31 7.85 20.52
N PHE A 408 -10.35 7.22 19.97
CA PHE A 408 -10.89 7.51 18.65
C PHE A 408 -12.25 8.19 18.82
N HIS A 409 -12.54 9.16 17.97
CA HIS A 409 -13.73 10.01 17.98
C HIS A 409 -14.57 9.84 16.71
N SER A 410 -13.92 9.79 15.54
CA SER A 410 -14.58 9.66 14.24
C SER A 410 -14.79 8.20 13.82
N TYR A 411 -14.00 7.27 14.38
CA TYR A 411 -14.05 5.84 14.06
C TYR A 411 -14.15 4.96 15.30
N LYS A 412 -14.64 3.73 15.13
CA LYS A 412 -14.64 2.70 16.19
C LYS A 412 -13.77 1.53 15.77
N PRO A 413 -12.48 1.52 16.10
CA PRO A 413 -11.58 0.45 15.69
C PRO A 413 -11.93 -0.89 16.37
N PRO A 414 -11.67 -2.03 15.71
CA PRO A 414 -11.66 -3.34 16.35
C PRO A 414 -10.58 -3.41 17.44
N SER A 415 -10.77 -4.28 18.43
CA SER A 415 -9.77 -4.44 19.50
C SER A 415 -8.70 -5.43 19.07
N PRO A 416 -7.41 -5.10 19.26
CA PRO A 416 -6.34 -5.98 18.84
C PRO A 416 -6.33 -7.26 19.67
N VAL A 417 -5.86 -8.35 19.07
CA VAL A 417 -5.62 -9.62 19.74
C VAL A 417 -4.29 -9.56 20.49
N SER A 418 -4.26 -10.12 21.70
CA SER A 418 -3.00 -10.29 22.42
C SER A 418 -2.26 -11.53 21.92
N VAL A 419 -0.99 -11.37 21.54
CA VAL A 419 -0.13 -12.48 21.14
C VAL A 419 0.17 -13.42 22.31
N ASP A 420 0.15 -12.88 23.53
CA ASP A 420 0.40 -13.66 24.74
C ASP A 420 -0.35 -13.16 25.97
N GLU A 421 -0.54 -14.08 26.91
CA GLU A 421 -1.22 -13.80 28.17
C GLU A 421 -0.59 -14.51 29.38
N PHE A 422 -0.23 -13.72 30.39
CA PHE A 422 0.43 -14.19 31.62
C PHE A 422 -0.45 -14.02 32.86
N GLY A 423 -0.94 -15.15 33.37
CA GLY A 423 -1.73 -15.21 34.61
C GLY A 423 -0.94 -15.45 35.90
N LYS A 424 0.38 -15.70 35.79
CA LYS A 424 1.28 -15.92 36.93
C LYS A 424 2.57 -15.13 36.73
N CYS A 425 2.98 -14.42 37.78
CA CYS A 425 4.20 -13.61 37.78
C CYS A 425 4.99 -13.89 39.09
N PRO A 426 6.33 -13.72 39.08
CA PRO A 426 7.15 -13.31 37.93
C PRO A 426 7.21 -14.41 36.86
N ILE A 427 7.42 -14.00 35.61
CA ILE A 427 7.73 -14.89 34.49
C ILE A 427 9.25 -14.96 34.31
N GLY A 428 9.73 -16.03 33.66
CA GLY A 428 11.14 -16.11 33.26
C GLY A 428 11.45 -15.19 32.09
N GLU A 429 12.69 -15.20 31.65
CA GLU A 429 13.11 -14.52 30.40
C GLU A 429 12.26 -15.02 29.22
N GLN A 430 11.81 -14.08 28.40
CA GLN A 430 11.04 -14.34 27.18
C GLN A 430 11.79 -13.70 26.01
N SER A 431 11.75 -14.33 24.85
CA SER A 431 12.29 -13.79 23.60
C SER A 431 11.16 -13.72 22.59
N ARG A 432 11.12 -12.64 21.80
CA ARG A 432 10.14 -12.39 20.74
C ARG A 432 10.82 -11.67 19.59
N GLU A 433 10.18 -11.72 18.44
CA GLU A 433 10.45 -10.86 17.30
C GLU A 433 9.22 -9.99 17.09
N VAL A 434 9.44 -8.78 16.59
CA VAL A 434 8.38 -7.83 16.22
C VAL A 434 8.91 -7.04 15.02
N SER A 435 8.07 -6.84 14.02
CA SER A 435 8.36 -6.03 12.86
C SER A 435 8.65 -4.58 13.26
N GLN A 436 9.48 -3.87 12.49
CA GLN A 436 9.69 -2.43 12.72
C GLN A 436 8.38 -1.68 12.42
N TYR A 437 7.88 -0.92 13.40
CA TYR A 437 6.50 -0.40 13.43
C TYR A 437 5.43 -1.50 13.30
N GLY A 438 5.70 -2.70 13.80
CA GLY A 438 4.69 -3.70 14.18
C GLY A 438 4.37 -3.62 15.67
N ILE A 439 3.24 -4.18 16.10
CA ILE A 439 2.78 -4.10 17.49
C ILE A 439 2.46 -5.47 18.07
N ASP A 440 3.17 -5.81 19.14
CA ASP A 440 2.92 -7.00 19.96
C ASP A 440 2.12 -6.65 21.23
N TYR A 441 0.85 -7.06 21.31
CA TYR A 441 0.04 -6.84 22.51
C TYR A 441 0.21 -8.00 23.50
N ILE A 442 0.82 -7.73 24.67
CA ILE A 442 1.05 -8.74 25.71
C ILE A 442 0.18 -8.45 26.93
N ARG A 443 -0.64 -9.42 27.33
CA ARG A 443 -1.60 -9.27 28.43
C ARG A 443 -1.08 -9.83 29.75
N PHE A 444 -1.02 -9.00 30.79
CA PHE A 444 -0.70 -9.43 32.15
C PHE A 444 -1.94 -9.35 33.05
N HIS A 445 -2.30 -10.45 33.72
CA HIS A 445 -3.42 -10.47 34.68
C HIS A 445 -3.05 -11.17 36.01
N CYS A 446 -1.75 -11.33 36.27
CA CYS A 446 -1.21 -11.77 37.54
C CYS A 446 -1.39 -10.70 38.65
N ARG A 447 -1.53 -11.13 39.92
CA ARG A 447 -1.69 -10.21 41.06
C ARG A 447 -0.33 -9.83 41.66
N GLY A 448 -0.18 -8.56 42.06
CA GLY A 448 1.01 -8.04 42.73
C GLY A 448 1.68 -6.93 41.92
N ASP A 449 2.76 -6.38 42.47
CA ASP A 449 3.58 -5.37 41.79
C ASP A 449 4.81 -6.07 41.19
N TYR A 450 5.04 -5.85 39.90
CA TYR A 450 6.15 -6.43 39.16
C TYR A 450 6.81 -5.35 38.31
N THR A 451 8.10 -5.52 38.04
CA THR A 451 8.84 -4.68 37.11
C THR A 451 9.00 -5.44 35.81
N LEU A 452 8.50 -4.87 34.71
CA LEU A 452 8.84 -5.33 33.37
C LEU A 452 10.22 -4.79 33.02
N ILE A 453 11.10 -5.65 32.52
CA ILE A 453 12.39 -5.27 31.96
C ILE A 453 12.34 -5.73 30.51
N PHE A 454 12.58 -4.81 29.59
CA PHE A 454 12.62 -5.04 28.16
C PHE A 454 14.01 -4.66 27.65
N ASP A 455 14.56 -5.49 26.77
CA ASP A 455 15.80 -5.26 26.04
C ASP A 455 15.53 -5.69 24.60
N GLY A 456 15.87 -4.85 23.64
CA GLY A 456 15.51 -5.01 22.23
C GLY A 456 16.61 -4.48 21.32
N GLN A 457 16.52 -4.81 20.03
CA GLN A 457 17.47 -4.32 19.04
C GLN A 457 17.37 -2.80 18.90
N SER A 458 18.52 -2.13 18.80
CA SER A 458 18.58 -0.66 18.70
C SER A 458 18.70 -0.15 17.26
N SER A 459 18.79 -1.08 16.30
CA SER A 459 18.84 -0.83 14.87
C SER A 459 18.20 -1.98 14.10
N ALA A 460 17.79 -1.70 12.87
CA ALA A 460 17.23 -2.68 11.94
C ALA A 460 17.93 -2.55 10.58
N PRO A 461 18.05 -3.63 9.80
CA PRO A 461 18.61 -3.57 8.46
C PRO A 461 17.70 -2.78 7.51
N VAL A 462 18.27 -1.93 6.66
CA VAL A 462 17.53 -1.13 5.66
C VAL A 462 17.06 -2.01 4.48
N VAL A 463 17.87 -3.00 4.10
CA VAL A 463 17.59 -3.99 3.07
C VAL A 463 17.92 -5.38 3.59
N PRO A 464 17.29 -6.47 3.09
CA PRO A 464 17.47 -7.82 3.63
C PRO A 464 18.79 -8.48 3.16
N THR A 465 19.86 -7.69 3.03
CA THR A 465 21.18 -8.17 2.60
C THR A 465 22.30 -7.30 3.15
N GLU A 466 23.48 -7.89 3.30
CA GLU A 466 24.71 -7.17 3.63
C GLU A 466 25.43 -6.72 2.35
N PRO A 467 26.27 -5.67 2.40
CA PRO A 467 27.14 -5.33 1.29
C PRO A 467 27.94 -6.55 0.80
N HIS A 468 27.92 -6.82 -0.51
CA HIS A 468 28.63 -7.98 -1.06
C HIS A 468 30.13 -8.00 -0.68
N GLY A 469 30.75 -6.82 -0.56
CA GLY A 469 32.10 -6.70 -0.03
C GLY A 469 32.40 -5.31 0.51
N GLY A 470 33.28 -5.26 1.51
CA GLY A 470 33.56 -4.02 2.26
C GLY A 470 32.51 -3.75 3.33
N ASP A 471 32.49 -2.52 3.84
CA ASP A 471 31.61 -2.10 4.93
C ASP A 471 30.32 -1.42 4.44
N PHE A 472 30.24 -1.06 3.15
CA PHE A 472 29.14 -0.26 2.57
C PHE A 472 28.78 -0.72 1.16
N ALA A 473 27.50 -0.57 0.81
CA ALA A 473 26.98 -0.64 -0.55
C ALA A 473 26.28 0.67 -0.89
N PHE A 474 26.12 0.95 -2.19
CA PHE A 474 25.21 1.99 -2.65
C PHE A 474 23.80 1.42 -2.68
N TRP A 475 22.83 2.19 -2.19
CA TRP A 475 21.41 1.87 -2.27
C TRP A 475 20.71 3.05 -2.96
N THR A 476 19.79 2.74 -3.85
CA THR A 476 19.03 3.72 -4.65
C THR A 476 18.01 4.50 -3.83
N ASN A 477 17.82 4.14 -2.56
CA ASN A 477 16.63 4.42 -1.78
C ASN A 477 15.41 3.63 -2.31
N ARG A 478 14.29 3.74 -1.60
CA ARG A 478 12.97 3.30 -2.04
C ARG A 478 12.14 4.55 -2.33
N GLY A 479 11.30 4.49 -3.36
CA GLY A 479 10.32 5.54 -3.65
C GLY A 479 9.36 5.09 -4.73
N ASN A 480 8.09 5.51 -4.62
CA ASN A 480 7.11 5.37 -5.69
C ASN A 480 7.32 6.48 -6.72
N GLU A 481 6.91 6.28 -7.97
CA GLU A 481 7.02 7.29 -9.04
C GLU A 481 8.29 8.16 -9.00
N SER A 482 9.46 7.54 -8.80
CA SER A 482 10.74 8.21 -8.58
C SER A 482 11.77 7.87 -9.67
N ASP A 483 12.85 8.66 -9.78
CA ASP A 483 13.93 8.50 -10.79
C ASP A 483 15.33 8.65 -10.15
N MET A 484 15.81 7.59 -9.52
CA MET A 484 17.03 7.63 -8.70
C MET A 484 18.27 7.26 -9.51
N THR A 485 19.34 8.05 -9.40
CA THR A 485 20.56 7.83 -10.19
C THR A 485 21.83 7.65 -9.36
N LEU A 486 22.69 6.73 -9.80
CA LEU A 486 24.07 6.57 -9.34
C LEU A 486 25.03 6.78 -10.51
N THR A 487 25.70 7.93 -10.56
CA THR A 487 26.52 8.35 -11.70
C THR A 487 28.01 8.42 -11.36
N ARG A 488 28.88 7.94 -12.26
CA ARG A 488 30.35 8.03 -12.12
C ARG A 488 31.08 8.16 -13.46
N ALA A 489 32.06 9.07 -13.51
CA ALA A 489 32.95 9.26 -14.65
C ALA A 489 34.20 8.36 -14.58
N PHE A 490 34.65 7.90 -15.75
CA PHE A 490 35.84 7.09 -15.97
C PHE A 490 36.65 7.66 -17.15
N ASP A 491 37.93 7.89 -16.91
CA ASP A 491 38.87 8.32 -17.95
C ASP A 491 39.52 7.11 -18.61
N LEU A 492 39.05 6.75 -19.81
CA LEU A 492 39.58 5.63 -20.61
C LEU A 492 40.48 6.13 -21.76
N ARG A 493 40.87 7.41 -21.78
CA ARG A 493 41.63 8.01 -22.90
C ARG A 493 42.97 7.35 -23.17
N GLU A 494 43.58 6.76 -22.15
CA GLU A 494 44.87 6.06 -22.24
C GLU A 494 44.72 4.52 -22.32
N VAL A 495 43.50 4.01 -22.51
CA VAL A 495 43.20 2.58 -22.58
C VAL A 495 42.99 2.14 -24.03
N GLU A 496 43.79 1.17 -24.51
CA GLU A 496 43.73 0.64 -25.89
C GLU A 496 43.13 -0.78 -25.99
N GLY A 497 43.06 -1.51 -24.87
CA GLY A 497 42.68 -2.92 -24.81
C GLY A 497 41.20 -3.12 -24.48
N PRO A 498 40.73 -4.38 -24.37
CA PRO A 498 39.36 -4.63 -23.97
C PRO A 498 39.08 -3.98 -22.61
N VAL A 499 37.94 -3.32 -22.49
CA VAL A 499 37.51 -2.66 -21.26
C VAL A 499 36.29 -3.41 -20.75
N ASN A 500 36.38 -3.94 -19.54
CA ASN A 500 35.25 -4.55 -18.85
C ASN A 500 34.85 -3.68 -17.67
N PHE A 501 33.55 -3.50 -17.50
CA PHE A 501 32.96 -2.94 -16.29
C PHE A 501 32.35 -4.08 -15.48
N ASP A 502 33.02 -4.42 -14.38
CA ASP A 502 32.60 -5.47 -13.45
C ASP A 502 31.98 -4.83 -12.20
N TYR A 503 30.79 -5.29 -11.81
CA TYR A 503 30.11 -4.83 -10.60
C TYR A 503 29.24 -5.91 -9.99
N TRP A 504 28.99 -5.80 -8.69
CA TRP A 504 28.01 -6.61 -8.00
C TRP A 504 26.72 -5.81 -7.85
N VAL A 505 25.59 -6.42 -8.16
CA VAL A 505 24.26 -5.81 -8.01
C VAL A 505 23.32 -6.75 -7.29
N TRP A 506 22.46 -6.18 -6.45
CA TRP A 506 21.32 -6.82 -5.80
C TRP A 506 20.13 -5.91 -6.04
N TYR A 507 19.01 -6.49 -6.45
CA TYR A 507 17.75 -5.79 -6.65
C TYR A 507 16.58 -6.73 -6.37
N ASP A 508 15.50 -6.14 -5.87
CA ASP A 508 14.19 -6.71 -5.60
C ASP A 508 13.17 -5.60 -5.84
N ILE A 509 12.64 -5.55 -7.05
CA ILE A 509 11.77 -4.47 -7.56
C ILE A 509 10.59 -5.11 -8.31
N GLU A 510 9.52 -4.37 -8.54
CA GLU A 510 8.30 -4.93 -9.10
C GLU A 510 8.50 -5.46 -10.54
N GLU A 511 8.30 -6.78 -10.73
CA GLU A 511 8.58 -7.43 -12.02
C GLU A 511 7.67 -6.92 -13.14
N GLY A 512 8.30 -6.34 -14.16
CA GLY A 512 7.62 -5.81 -15.32
C GLY A 512 7.02 -4.42 -15.12
N TRP A 513 7.11 -3.82 -13.93
CA TRP A 513 6.62 -2.46 -13.65
C TRP A 513 7.78 -1.48 -13.38
N ASP A 514 8.74 -1.94 -12.59
CA ASP A 514 9.93 -1.21 -12.19
C ASP A 514 11.15 -1.63 -13.02
N TYR A 515 12.04 -0.67 -13.33
CA TYR A 515 13.17 -0.93 -14.21
C TYR A 515 14.45 -0.19 -13.79
N VAL A 516 15.59 -0.88 -13.76
CA VAL A 516 16.91 -0.25 -13.59
C VAL A 516 17.72 -0.34 -14.88
N TYR A 517 18.18 0.79 -15.38
CA TYR A 517 19.02 0.92 -16.57
C TYR A 517 20.49 1.08 -16.18
N LEU A 518 21.39 0.46 -16.94
CA LEU A 518 22.80 0.85 -16.98
C LEU A 518 23.03 1.68 -18.24
N GLU A 519 23.56 2.87 -18.09
CA GLU A 519 23.70 3.85 -19.16
C GLU A 519 25.14 4.34 -19.29
N VAL A 520 25.48 4.78 -20.50
CA VAL A 520 26.75 5.43 -20.81
C VAL A 520 26.55 6.74 -21.55
N SER A 521 27.35 7.73 -21.18
CA SER A 521 27.50 9.01 -21.86
C SER A 521 28.94 9.23 -22.29
N THR A 522 29.14 9.83 -23.47
CA THR A 522 30.44 10.21 -24.03
C THR A 522 30.61 11.73 -24.18
N ASP A 523 29.60 12.50 -23.77
CA ASP A 523 29.51 13.95 -23.91
C ASP A 523 29.34 14.67 -22.56
N GLY A 524 29.73 14.03 -21.47
CA GLY A 524 29.66 14.62 -20.13
C GLY A 524 28.27 14.58 -19.49
N GLY A 525 27.39 13.69 -19.97
CA GLY A 525 26.04 13.48 -19.45
C GLY A 525 24.95 14.26 -20.18
N GLU A 526 25.24 14.84 -21.35
CA GLU A 526 24.23 15.52 -22.17
C GLU A 526 23.32 14.50 -22.88
N THR A 527 23.88 13.37 -23.32
CA THR A 527 23.12 12.24 -23.87
C THR A 527 23.54 10.92 -23.25
N TRP A 528 22.57 10.00 -23.16
CA TRP A 528 22.72 8.70 -22.52
C TRP A 528 22.29 7.58 -23.46
N GLN A 529 23.05 6.49 -23.47
CA GLN A 529 22.73 5.27 -24.19
C GLN A 529 22.60 4.12 -23.20
N ILE A 530 21.48 3.40 -23.26
CA ILE A 530 21.26 2.18 -22.48
C ILE A 530 22.22 1.07 -22.97
N LEU A 531 22.94 0.47 -22.02
CA LEU A 531 23.84 -0.65 -22.22
C LEU A 531 23.11 -1.97 -21.98
N LYS A 532 23.51 -3.01 -22.74
CA LYS A 532 22.99 -4.37 -22.52
C LYS A 532 23.72 -5.06 -21.39
N THR A 533 23.04 -5.20 -20.26
CA THR A 533 23.49 -5.97 -19.11
C THR A 533 23.18 -7.47 -19.27
N PRO A 534 24.02 -8.40 -18.79
CA PRO A 534 23.79 -9.84 -18.95
C PRO A 534 22.47 -10.37 -18.38
N SER A 535 22.00 -9.84 -17.24
CA SER A 535 20.74 -10.28 -16.62
C SER A 535 19.54 -9.36 -16.91
N GLY A 536 19.69 -8.38 -17.80
CA GLY A 536 18.59 -7.51 -18.22
C GLY A 536 17.67 -8.17 -19.25
N THR A 537 16.55 -7.49 -19.54
CA THR A 537 15.53 -7.89 -20.51
C THR A 537 15.05 -6.68 -21.32
N ASP A 538 14.50 -6.93 -22.52
CA ASP A 538 13.74 -5.95 -23.31
C ASP A 538 12.22 -6.18 -23.27
N GLU A 539 11.76 -7.04 -22.35
CA GLU A 539 10.34 -7.22 -22.07
C GLU A 539 9.73 -5.95 -21.46
N ASN A 540 8.51 -5.63 -21.90
CA ASN A 540 7.76 -4.46 -21.46
C ASN A 540 6.26 -4.75 -21.39
N PRO A 541 5.80 -5.64 -20.48
CA PRO A 541 4.40 -6.02 -20.39
C PRO A 541 3.49 -4.86 -19.92
N SER A 542 3.98 -4.03 -18.99
CA SER A 542 3.25 -2.88 -18.43
C SER A 542 3.27 -1.65 -19.34
N GLY A 543 4.24 -1.53 -20.25
CA GLY A 543 4.47 -0.32 -21.04
C GLY A 543 5.49 0.66 -20.43
N ASN A 544 5.88 0.46 -19.18
CA ASN A 544 6.76 1.35 -18.41
C ASN A 544 8.23 1.34 -18.88
N SER A 545 8.71 0.24 -19.49
CA SER A 545 10.11 0.16 -19.90
C SER A 545 10.46 1.12 -21.05
N TYR A 546 11.67 1.68 -20.98
CA TYR A 546 12.29 2.49 -22.01
C TYR A 546 13.33 1.73 -22.85
N GLY A 547 13.68 0.48 -22.49
CA GLY A 547 14.69 -0.28 -23.19
C GLY A 547 15.18 -1.52 -22.44
N TRP A 548 16.47 -1.83 -22.58
CA TRP A 548 17.09 -2.98 -21.92
C TRP A 548 17.38 -2.67 -20.45
N ALA A 549 16.78 -3.41 -19.53
CA ALA A 549 16.83 -3.08 -18.10
C ALA A 549 16.77 -4.32 -17.19
N TYR A 550 17.13 -4.13 -15.93
CA TYR A 550 16.81 -5.05 -14.84
C TYR A 550 15.37 -4.83 -14.37
N THR A 551 14.67 -5.90 -14.00
CA THR A 551 13.33 -5.88 -13.41
C THR A 551 13.14 -7.17 -12.60
N GLY A 552 12.18 -7.19 -11.66
CA GLY A 552 11.97 -8.32 -10.75
C GLY A 552 13.08 -8.42 -9.70
N TYR A 553 13.60 -9.62 -9.46
CA TYR A 553 14.65 -9.84 -8.46
C TYR A 553 15.92 -10.50 -9.03
N SER A 554 17.05 -10.10 -8.47
CA SER A 554 18.39 -10.60 -8.82
C SER A 554 18.61 -12.07 -8.41
N GLY A 555 19.40 -12.83 -9.16
CA GLY A 555 19.79 -14.20 -8.77
C GLY A 555 18.79 -15.33 -9.08
N GLY A 556 17.53 -15.01 -9.44
CA GLY A 556 16.60 -15.90 -10.16
C GLY A 556 16.19 -17.21 -9.46
N ARG A 557 16.39 -17.35 -8.15
CA ARG A 557 16.11 -18.59 -7.37
C ARG A 557 15.11 -18.41 -6.24
N GLY A 558 14.04 -17.65 -6.47
CA GLY A 558 12.95 -17.45 -5.49
C GLY A 558 13.31 -16.57 -4.29
N ALA A 559 14.47 -15.91 -4.34
CA ALA A 559 14.87 -14.84 -3.43
C ALA A 559 15.97 -14.01 -4.13
N PRO A 560 16.04 -12.69 -3.88
CA PRO A 560 17.06 -11.82 -4.43
C PRO A 560 18.46 -12.17 -3.88
N ALA A 561 19.48 -12.15 -4.75
CA ALA A 561 20.86 -12.41 -4.36
C ALA A 561 21.85 -11.58 -5.18
N TRP A 562 22.97 -11.21 -4.56
CA TRP A 562 24.06 -10.50 -5.24
C TRP A 562 24.55 -11.30 -6.45
N ILE A 563 24.56 -10.65 -7.62
CA ILE A 563 25.09 -11.20 -8.86
C ILE A 563 26.26 -10.36 -9.37
N LEU A 564 27.27 -11.04 -9.92
CA LEU A 564 28.39 -10.39 -10.60
C LEU A 564 28.01 -10.17 -12.06
N GLU A 565 28.06 -8.92 -12.48
CA GLU A 565 27.81 -8.50 -13.84
C GLU A 565 29.10 -8.00 -14.49
N THR A 566 29.26 -8.33 -15.77
CA THR A 566 30.39 -7.88 -16.59
C THR A 566 29.83 -7.31 -17.89
N VAL A 567 30.04 -6.02 -18.12
CA VAL A 567 29.63 -5.31 -19.33
C VAL A 567 30.87 -4.91 -20.14
N ASP A 568 30.87 -5.22 -21.43
CA ASP A 568 31.95 -4.86 -22.35
C ASP A 568 31.82 -3.38 -22.75
N LEU A 569 32.83 -2.59 -22.43
CA LEU A 569 32.96 -1.17 -22.77
C LEU A 569 34.08 -0.91 -23.79
N SER A 570 34.56 -1.94 -24.49
CA SER A 570 35.71 -1.83 -25.41
C SER A 570 35.48 -0.81 -26.54
N ASP A 571 34.23 -0.57 -26.94
CA ASP A 571 33.87 0.45 -27.93
C ASP A 571 34.12 1.89 -27.44
N TYR A 572 34.27 2.08 -26.13
CA TYR A 572 34.54 3.36 -25.48
C TYR A 572 36.02 3.55 -25.09
N ALA A 573 36.89 2.60 -25.43
CA ALA A 573 38.33 2.73 -25.20
C ALA A 573 38.89 3.96 -25.94
N GLY A 574 39.79 4.71 -25.28
CA GLY A 574 40.33 5.96 -25.81
C GLY A 574 39.44 7.19 -25.60
N GLN A 575 38.34 7.09 -24.84
CA GLN A 575 37.40 8.18 -24.56
C GLN A 575 37.28 8.45 -23.05
N GLU A 576 36.69 9.58 -22.67
CA GLU A 576 36.17 9.78 -21.31
C GLU A 576 34.70 9.37 -21.34
N VAL A 577 34.27 8.54 -20.39
CA VAL A 577 32.87 8.09 -20.32
C VAL A 577 32.29 8.32 -18.93
N THR A 578 31.00 8.59 -18.89
CA THR A 578 30.23 8.59 -17.64
C THR A 578 29.27 7.42 -17.68
N LEU A 579 29.27 6.61 -16.62
CA LEU A 579 28.30 5.53 -16.42
C LEU A 579 27.26 5.95 -15.39
N ARG A 580 26.03 5.49 -15.57
CA ARG A 580 24.92 5.74 -14.65
C ARG A 580 24.09 4.47 -14.47
N PHE A 581 23.76 4.16 -13.22
CA PHE A 581 22.57 3.36 -12.92
C PHE A 581 21.41 4.33 -12.70
N GLU A 582 20.29 4.07 -13.34
CA GLU A 582 19.05 4.88 -13.24
C GLU A 582 17.92 3.90 -12.93
N TYR A 583 17.28 4.08 -11.77
CA TYR A 583 16.15 3.29 -11.29
C TYR A 583 14.87 4.13 -11.44
#